data_AF-A0A4Q3TB53-F1
#
_entry.id   AF-A0A4Q3TB53-F1
#
_cell.length_a   1.000
_cell.length_b   1.000
_cell.length_c   1.000
_cell.angle_alpha   90.00
_cell.angle_beta   90.00
_cell.angle_gamma   90.00
#
_symmetry.space_group_name_H-M   'P 1'
#
loop_
_entity.id
_entity.type
_entity.pdbx_description
1 polymer ?
#
loop_
_entity_poly.entity_id
_entity_poly.type
_entity_poly.pdbx_seq_one_letter_code
_entity_poly.pdbx_strand_id
1 'polypeptide(L)'
;HFEAGYVTAHHSVETFAQALRAVGEPVIGRAASQVSMGRLLGQLFEITALFDMRLRPELILLQKTMVSVEGVARRLQPDHDLWKAAQPVVERWIRRELGPQAQARDALNEMIAAARAISRLVQEPPRPAAVVIEKSGTPAWLVASVTVAVLAALTALGLSLWPYLS
;
A
#
# COMPACT_ATOMS: atom_id res chain seq x y z
N HIS A 1 3.58 -4.46 3.76
CA HIS A 1 2.43 -3.67 4.28
C HIS A 1 1.35 -3.43 3.21
N PHE A 2 1.70 -3.31 1.93
CA PHE A 2 0.73 -3.27 0.81
C PHE A 2 0.17 -4.66 0.44
N GLU A 3 1.00 -5.71 0.46
CA GLU A 3 0.57 -7.11 0.22
C GLU A 3 -0.33 -7.69 1.34
N ALA A 4 -0.45 -7.01 2.48
CA ALA A 4 -1.28 -7.43 3.61
C ALA A 4 -2.63 -6.70 3.72
N GLY A 5 -2.90 -5.73 2.83
CA GLY A 5 -4.21 -5.06 2.72
C GLY A 5 -4.61 -4.13 3.86
N TYR A 6 -3.66 -3.62 4.66
CA TYR A 6 -4.00 -2.83 5.86
C TYR A 6 -4.31 -1.35 5.61
N VAL A 7 -3.84 -0.76 4.51
CA VAL A 7 -4.13 0.65 4.13
C VAL A 7 -4.96 0.66 2.86
N THR A 8 -6.08 1.38 2.86
CA THR A 8 -6.97 1.55 1.69
C THR A 8 -6.26 2.34 0.59
N ALA A 9 -6.48 1.95 -0.67
CA ALA A 9 -5.77 2.51 -1.84
C ALA A 9 -6.03 4.01 -2.10
N HIS A 10 -6.94 4.63 -1.34
CA HIS A 10 -7.27 6.06 -1.45
C HIS A 10 -6.36 6.98 -0.61
N HIS A 11 -5.61 6.44 0.36
CA HIS A 11 -4.68 7.22 1.18
C HIS A 11 -3.23 7.08 0.68
N SER A 12 -2.48 8.19 0.67
CA SER A 12 -1.05 8.17 0.30
C SER A 12 -0.20 7.55 1.42
N VAL A 13 0.71 6.65 1.02
CA VAL A 13 1.67 5.98 1.91
C VAL A 13 2.62 6.99 2.54
N GLU A 14 3.00 8.02 1.80
CA GLU A 14 3.88 9.10 2.25
C GLU A 14 3.22 9.90 3.37
N THR A 15 1.93 10.22 3.22
CA THR A 15 1.15 10.95 4.22
C THR A 15 1.01 10.12 5.50
N PHE A 16 0.76 8.81 5.37
CA PHE A 16 0.72 7.90 6.51
C PHE A 16 2.07 7.79 7.22
N ALA A 17 3.15 7.61 6.47
CA ALA A 17 4.50 7.53 7.02
C ALA A 17 4.92 8.83 7.72
N GLN A 18 4.49 9.98 7.18
CA GLN A 18 4.71 11.27 7.81
C GLN A 18 3.94 11.42 9.11
N ALA A 19 2.67 10.98 9.15
CA ALA A 19 1.85 10.98 10.36
C ALA A 19 2.45 10.07 11.45
N LEU A 20 2.90 8.87 11.10
CA LEU A 20 3.61 7.98 12.02
C LEU A 20 4.92 8.58 12.55
N ARG A 21 5.69 9.27 11.68
CA ARG A 21 6.93 9.94 12.09
C ARG A 21 6.68 11.06 13.09
N ALA A 22 5.60 11.83 12.90
CA ALA A 22 5.21 12.90 13.82
C ALA A 22 4.87 12.41 15.23
N VAL A 23 4.47 11.14 15.41
CA VAL A 23 4.26 10.53 16.73
C VAL A 23 5.59 10.12 17.38
N GLY A 24 6.57 9.68 16.58
CA GLY A 24 7.88 9.26 17.08
C GLY A 24 8.82 10.42 17.43
N GLU A 25 8.72 11.53 16.71
CA GLU A 25 9.62 12.69 16.86
C GLU A 25 9.65 13.31 18.28
N PRO A 26 8.52 13.46 19.00
CA PRO A 26 8.51 13.94 20.39
C PRO A 26 9.22 13.02 21.40
N VAL A 27 9.41 11.74 21.06
CA VAL A 27 10.14 10.76 21.89
C VAL A 27 11.65 10.97 21.76
N ILE A 28 12.09 11.47 20.61
CA ILE A 28 13.50 11.71 20.29
C ILE A 28 13.88 13.10 20.86
N GLY A 29 14.52 13.13 22.02
CA GLY A 29 15.07 14.37 22.61
C GLY A 29 14.37 14.87 23.87
N ARG A 30 13.26 14.25 24.31
CA ARG A 30 12.73 14.42 25.68
C ARG A 30 13.28 13.34 26.60
N ALA A 31 13.35 13.64 27.91
CA ALA A 31 13.64 12.61 28.91
C ALA A 31 12.56 11.52 28.81
N ALA A 32 12.97 10.30 28.44
CA ALA A 32 12.05 9.21 28.18
C ALA A 32 11.19 8.83 29.41
N SER A 33 11.65 9.17 30.63
CA SER A 33 10.88 9.07 31.87
C SER A 33 9.57 9.87 31.86
N GLN A 34 9.50 10.96 31.09
CA GLN A 34 8.33 11.84 31.02
C GLN A 34 7.32 11.44 29.93
N VAL A 35 7.68 10.48 29.06
CA VAL A 35 6.83 10.05 27.96
C VAL A 35 6.10 8.77 28.36
N SER A 36 4.77 8.76 28.20
CA SER A 36 3.97 7.56 28.46
C SER A 36 3.93 6.66 27.24
N MET A 37 4.35 5.40 27.43
CA MET A 37 4.31 4.41 26.36
C MET A 37 2.87 4.06 25.97
N GLY A 38 1.96 4.00 26.93
CA GLY A 38 0.52 3.81 26.68
C GLY A 38 -0.09 4.96 25.87
N ARG A 39 0.35 6.19 26.11
CA ARG A 39 -0.07 7.37 25.32
C ARG A 39 0.47 7.31 23.89
N LEU A 40 1.74 6.97 23.71
CA LEU A 40 2.35 6.81 22.39
C LEU A 40 1.66 5.73 21.55
N LEU A 41 1.41 4.56 22.13
CA LEU A 41 0.67 3.49 21.44
C LEU A 41 -0.75 3.92 21.10
N GLY A 42 -1.40 4.70 21.97
CA GLY A 42 -2.71 5.28 21.69
C GLY A 42 -2.70 6.20 20.48
N GLN A 43 -1.71 7.11 20.39
CA GLN A 43 -1.53 7.99 19.23
C GLN A 43 -1.25 7.22 17.95
N LEU A 44 -0.42 6.16 18.01
CA LEU A 44 -0.19 5.30 16.85
C LEU A 44 -1.49 4.64 16.38
N PHE A 45 -2.31 4.11 17.30
CA PHE A 45 -3.58 3.49 16.92
C PHE A 45 -4.60 4.51 16.38
N GLU A 46 -4.67 5.69 16.97
CA GLU A 46 -5.51 6.78 16.48
C GLU A 46 -5.13 7.17 15.04
N ILE A 47 -3.84 7.32 14.74
CA ILE A 47 -3.37 7.56 13.37
C ILE A 47 -3.74 6.40 12.46
N THR A 48 -3.51 5.14 12.85
CA THR A 48 -3.91 4.03 11.98
C THR A 48 -5.42 4.00 11.73
N ALA A 49 -6.26 4.40 12.69
CA ALA A 49 -7.70 4.51 12.49
C ALA A 49 -8.08 5.64 11.51
N LEU A 50 -7.37 6.79 11.57
CA LEU A 50 -7.57 7.92 10.64
C LEU A 50 -7.28 7.55 9.18
N PHE A 51 -6.43 6.57 8.95
CA PHE A 51 -6.09 6.04 7.62
C PHE A 51 -6.90 4.78 7.25
N ASP A 52 -8.08 4.61 7.86
CA ASP A 52 -9.02 3.50 7.63
C ASP A 52 -8.41 2.10 7.82
N MET A 53 -7.32 1.99 8.60
CA MET A 53 -6.75 0.68 8.92
C MET A 53 -7.67 -0.03 9.90
N ARG A 54 -8.05 -1.27 9.58
CA ARG A 54 -8.85 -2.09 10.48
C ARG A 54 -8.03 -2.49 11.70
N LEU A 55 -8.24 -1.78 12.80
CA LEU A 55 -7.72 -2.15 14.10
C LEU A 55 -8.37 -3.44 14.58
N ARG A 56 -7.54 -4.45 14.84
CA ARG A 56 -7.98 -5.70 15.46
C ARG A 56 -8.38 -5.42 16.91
N PRO A 57 -9.54 -5.89 17.41
CA PRO A 57 -9.97 -5.67 18.80
C PRO A 57 -8.95 -6.12 19.85
N GLU A 58 -8.14 -7.13 19.54
CA GLU A 58 -7.07 -7.65 20.39
C GLU A 58 -5.98 -6.60 20.68
N LEU A 59 -5.75 -5.66 19.75
CA LEU A 59 -4.77 -4.58 19.92
C LEU A 59 -5.24 -3.54 20.94
N ILE A 60 -6.55 -3.32 21.05
CA ILE A 60 -7.15 -2.42 22.05
C ILE A 60 -6.99 -3.02 23.45
N LEU A 61 -7.14 -4.34 23.59
CA LEU A 61 -6.93 -5.04 24.86
C LEU A 61 -5.46 -5.01 25.29
N LEU A 62 -4.53 -5.14 24.33
CA LEU A 62 -3.10 -4.95 24.59
C LEU A 62 -2.81 -3.53 25.08
N GLN A 63 -3.40 -2.51 24.44
CA GLN A 63 -3.25 -1.11 24.86
C GLN A 63 -3.72 -0.89 26.30
N LYS A 64 -4.93 -1.37 26.64
CA LYS A 64 -5.48 -1.25 28.01
C LYS A 64 -4.58 -1.95 29.04
N THR A 65 -4.07 -3.12 28.70
CA THR A 65 -3.14 -3.86 29.57
C THR A 65 -1.85 -3.07 29.75
N MET A 66 -1.29 -2.52 28.68
CA MET A 66 -0.03 -1.79 28.75
C MET A 66 -0.17 -0.47 29.53
N VAL A 67 -1.29 0.25 29.39
CA VAL A 67 -1.62 1.43 30.21
C VAL A 67 -1.76 1.05 31.68
N SER A 68 -2.40 -0.09 31.98
CA SER A 68 -2.53 -0.57 33.36
C SER A 68 -1.17 -0.93 33.97
N VAL A 69 -0.32 -1.64 33.23
CA VAL A 69 1.04 -2.02 33.67
C VAL A 69 1.90 -0.77 33.89
N GLU A 70 1.86 0.20 32.96
CA GLU A 70 2.55 1.48 33.12
C GLU A 70 2.05 2.24 34.37
N GLY A 71 0.75 2.26 34.62
CA GLY A 71 0.16 2.88 35.79
C GLY A 71 0.64 2.26 37.11
N VAL A 72 0.82 0.94 37.16
CA VAL A 72 1.39 0.24 38.31
C VAL A 72 2.89 0.57 38.46
N ALA A 73 3.66 0.49 37.37
CA ALA A 73 5.09 0.77 37.40
C ALA A 73 5.40 2.21 37.88
N ARG A 74 4.65 3.21 37.39
CA ARG A 74 4.81 4.61 37.81
C ARG A 74 4.39 4.88 39.25
N ARG A 75 3.48 4.09 39.82
CA ARG A 75 3.13 4.18 41.25
C ARG A 75 4.24 3.65 42.16
N LEU A 76 4.98 2.65 41.70
CA LEU A 76 6.07 2.02 42.46
C LEU A 76 7.38 2.80 42.33
N GLN A 77 7.73 3.23 41.11
CA GLN A 77 8.95 3.98 40.83
C GLN A 77 8.63 5.12 39.84
N PRO A 78 8.28 6.33 40.33
CA PRO A 78 7.84 7.45 39.48
C PRO A 78 8.87 7.87 38.44
N ASP A 79 10.16 7.79 38.77
CA ASP A 79 11.28 8.19 37.92
C ASP A 79 11.80 7.07 37.02
N HIS A 80 11.11 5.93 36.96
CA HIS A 80 11.52 4.81 36.13
C HIS A 80 11.42 5.13 34.64
N ASP A 81 12.52 4.95 33.92
CA ASP A 81 12.58 5.10 32.47
C ASP A 81 12.11 3.81 31.76
N LEU A 82 10.83 3.79 31.39
CA LEU A 82 10.20 2.67 30.68
C LEU A 82 10.82 2.42 29.29
N TRP A 83 11.36 3.44 28.64
CA TRP A 83 12.00 3.28 27.33
C TRP A 83 13.33 2.56 27.46
N LYS A 84 14.15 2.96 28.45
CA LYS A 84 15.39 2.27 28.79
C LYS A 84 15.14 0.81 29.17
N ALA A 85 14.04 0.54 29.88
CA ALA A 85 13.64 -0.84 30.20
C ALA A 85 13.24 -1.66 28.94
N ALA A 86 12.59 -1.03 27.96
CA ALA A 86 12.17 -1.68 26.72
C ALA A 86 13.29 -1.83 25.68
N GLN A 87 14.33 -0.99 25.74
CA GLN A 87 15.46 -0.96 24.80
C GLN A 87 16.05 -2.34 24.46
N PRO A 88 16.45 -3.19 25.42
CA PRO A 88 17.07 -4.47 25.09
C PRO A 88 16.10 -5.44 24.40
N VAL A 89 14.78 -5.31 24.61
CA VAL A 89 13.78 -6.10 23.90
C VAL A 89 13.70 -5.68 22.44
N VAL A 90 13.63 -4.37 22.20
CA VAL A 90 13.57 -3.79 20.86
C VAL A 90 14.85 -4.09 20.08
N GLU A 91 16.02 -3.92 20.68
CA GLU A 91 17.30 -4.19 20.02
C GLU A 91 17.43 -5.65 19.59
N ARG A 92 17.05 -6.60 20.45
CA ARG A 92 17.03 -8.02 20.09
C ARG A 92 16.07 -8.32 18.95
N TRP A 93 14.90 -7.68 18.93
CA TRP A 93 13.93 -7.84 17.85
C TRP A 93 14.49 -7.29 16.53
N ILE A 94 15.02 -6.06 16.51
CA ILE A 94 15.61 -5.45 15.32
C ILE A 94 16.74 -6.34 14.78
N ARG A 95 17.64 -6.80 15.65
CA ARG A 95 18.76 -7.64 15.24
C ARG A 95 18.30 -8.97 14.63
N ARG A 96 17.19 -9.52 15.13
CA ARG A 96 16.65 -10.80 14.66
C ARG A 96 15.86 -10.66 13.36
N GLU A 97 15.01 -9.64 13.24
CA GLU A 97 14.11 -9.48 12.10
C GLU A 97 14.72 -8.64 10.96
N LEU A 98 15.54 -7.63 11.28
CA LEU A 98 16.10 -6.69 10.31
C LEU A 98 17.62 -6.83 10.14
N GLY A 99 18.24 -7.76 10.88
CA GLY A 99 19.69 -7.99 10.84
C GLY A 99 20.18 -8.59 9.52
N PRO A 100 21.51 -8.59 9.30
CA PRO A 100 22.11 -9.12 8.06
C PRO A 100 21.81 -10.61 7.84
N GLN A 101 21.64 -11.36 8.93
CA GLN A 101 21.26 -12.78 8.86
C GLN A 101 19.83 -12.96 8.32
N ALA A 102 18.89 -12.09 8.72
CA ALA A 102 17.52 -12.13 8.21
C ALA A 102 17.50 -11.78 6.72
N GLN A 103 18.20 -10.70 6.34
CA GLN A 103 18.32 -10.28 4.93
C GLN A 103 18.94 -11.38 4.06
N ALA A 104 20.00 -12.03 4.51
CA ALA A 104 20.62 -13.15 3.79
C ALA A 104 19.66 -14.34 3.62
N ARG A 105 18.88 -14.65 4.66
CA ARG A 105 17.86 -15.71 4.60
C ARG A 105 16.73 -15.36 3.63
N ASP A 106 16.28 -14.12 3.64
CA ASP A 106 15.22 -13.65 2.74
C ASP A 106 15.68 -13.64 1.28
N ALA A 107 16.91 -13.18 1.02
CA ALA A 107 17.52 -13.24 -0.31
C ALA A 107 17.64 -14.69 -0.82
N LEU A 108 18.06 -15.62 0.04
CA LEU A 108 18.12 -17.04 -0.31
C LEU A 108 16.72 -17.62 -0.62
N ASN A 109 15.71 -17.27 0.18
CA ASN A 109 14.34 -17.71 -0.04
C ASN A 109 13.78 -17.19 -1.37
N GLU A 110 14.07 -15.93 -1.71
CA GLU A 110 13.66 -15.32 -2.98
C GLU A 110 14.35 -15.98 -4.17
N MET A 111 15.66 -16.26 -4.08
CA MET A 111 16.38 -17.01 -5.12
C MET A 111 15.80 -18.42 -5.34
N ILE A 112 15.45 -19.12 -4.25
CA ILE A 112 14.81 -20.44 -4.35
C ILE A 112 13.42 -20.33 -4.99
N ALA A 113 12.65 -19.31 -4.63
CA ALA A 113 11.33 -19.06 -5.23
C ALA A 113 11.44 -18.77 -6.73
N ALA A 114 12.39 -17.93 -7.14
CA ALA A 114 12.67 -17.64 -8.54
C ALA A 114 13.10 -18.90 -9.32
N ALA A 115 14.00 -19.71 -8.75
CA ALA A 115 14.43 -20.97 -9.37
C ALA A 115 13.25 -21.94 -9.56
N ARG A 116 12.36 -22.06 -8.57
CA ARG A 116 11.14 -22.86 -8.69
C ARG A 116 10.19 -22.31 -9.74
N ALA A 117 10.04 -20.99 -9.85
CA ALA A 117 9.20 -20.36 -10.87
C ALA A 117 9.73 -20.65 -12.28
N ILE A 118 11.03 -20.51 -12.51
CA ILE A 118 11.69 -20.86 -13.79
C ILE A 118 11.51 -22.35 -14.08
N SER A 119 11.76 -23.22 -13.10
CA SER A 119 11.57 -24.66 -13.26
C SER A 119 10.14 -25.03 -13.65
N ARG A 120 9.13 -24.33 -13.11
CA ARG A 120 7.72 -24.54 -13.50
C ARG A 120 7.48 -24.15 -14.95
N LEU A 121 8.01 -23.01 -15.42
CA LEU A 121 7.87 -22.58 -16.80
C LEU A 121 8.54 -23.54 -17.80
N VAL A 122 9.64 -24.18 -17.41
CA VAL A 122 10.32 -25.20 -18.22
C VAL A 122 9.51 -26.51 -18.29
N GLN A 123 8.90 -26.94 -17.18
CA GLN A 123 8.12 -28.18 -17.13
C GLN A 123 6.73 -28.04 -17.75
N GLU A 124 6.10 -26.89 -17.58
CA GLU A 124 4.79 -26.54 -18.12
C GLU A 124 4.95 -25.33 -19.04
N PRO A 125 5.47 -25.51 -20.28
CA PRO A 125 5.48 -24.41 -21.24
C PRO A 125 4.05 -23.90 -21.39
N PRO A 126 3.81 -22.58 -21.29
CA PRO A 126 2.47 -22.04 -21.34
C PRO A 126 1.81 -22.54 -22.62
N ARG A 127 0.72 -23.32 -22.47
CA ARG A 127 -0.09 -23.70 -23.62
C ARG A 127 -0.44 -22.40 -24.32
N PRO A 128 -0.17 -22.24 -25.63
CA PRO A 128 -0.55 -21.05 -26.33
C PRO A 128 -2.06 -20.90 -26.12
N ALA A 129 -2.43 -19.96 -25.25
CA ALA A 129 -3.78 -19.49 -25.18
C ALA A 129 -3.99 -18.94 -26.59
N ALA A 130 -4.75 -19.65 -27.39
CA ALA A 130 -5.25 -19.11 -28.64
C ALA A 130 -6.05 -17.89 -28.21
N VAL A 131 -5.39 -16.73 -28.21
CA VAL A 131 -6.05 -15.45 -28.18
C VAL A 131 -6.90 -15.49 -29.43
N VAL A 132 -8.16 -15.87 -29.25
CA VAL A 132 -9.18 -15.73 -30.28
C VAL A 132 -9.24 -14.22 -30.49
N ILE A 133 -8.47 -13.75 -31.47
CA ILE A 133 -8.66 -12.42 -32.03
C ILE A 133 -10.04 -12.52 -32.67
N GLU A 134 -11.07 -12.19 -31.89
CA GLU A 134 -12.39 -11.98 -32.45
C GLU A 134 -12.24 -10.76 -33.36
N LYS A 135 -12.09 -11.05 -34.64
CA LYS A 135 -12.01 -10.04 -35.69
C LYS A 135 -13.39 -9.39 -35.70
N SER A 136 -13.57 -8.33 -34.92
CA SER A 136 -14.79 -7.54 -34.92
C SER A 136 -14.95 -6.95 -36.32
N GLY A 137 -15.77 -7.61 -37.14
CA GLY A 137 -16.15 -7.09 -38.44
C GLY A 137 -16.78 -5.73 -38.20
N THR A 138 -16.21 -4.68 -38.78
CA THR A 138 -16.80 -3.35 -38.72
C THR A 138 -18.25 -3.46 -39.18
N PRO A 139 -19.23 -3.20 -38.31
CA PRO A 139 -20.62 -3.47 -38.63
C PRO A 139 -21.05 -2.61 -39.83
N ALA A 140 -21.79 -3.20 -40.76
CA ALA A 140 -22.13 -2.58 -42.04
C ALA A 140 -22.82 -1.20 -41.90
N TRP A 141 -23.46 -0.93 -40.75
CA TRP A 141 -24.05 0.37 -40.45
C TRP A 141 -23.02 1.49 -40.28
N LEU A 142 -21.80 1.20 -39.79
CA LEU A 142 -20.72 2.18 -39.70
C LEU A 142 -20.17 2.51 -41.08
N VAL A 143 -20.05 1.51 -41.95
CA VAL A 143 -19.66 1.75 -43.35
C VAL A 143 -20.72 2.61 -44.03
N ALA A 144 -22.00 2.25 -43.88
CA ALA A 144 -23.12 2.99 -44.45
C ALA A 144 -23.22 4.43 -43.92
N SER A 145 -22.99 4.67 -42.62
CA SER A 145 -23.03 6.03 -42.07
C SER A 145 -21.89 6.90 -42.61
N VAL A 146 -20.69 6.34 -42.78
CA VAL A 146 -19.56 7.03 -43.41
C VAL A 146 -19.85 7.35 -44.87
N THR A 147 -20.41 6.41 -45.66
CA THR A 147 -20.75 6.69 -47.07
C THR A 147 -21.81 7.78 -47.20
N VAL A 148 -22.84 7.75 -46.34
CA VAL A 148 -23.90 8.77 -46.35
C VAL A 148 -23.33 10.14 -45.97
N ALA A 149 -22.45 10.21 -44.97
CA ALA A 149 -21.80 11.46 -44.58
C ALA A 149 -20.93 12.05 -45.70
N VAL A 150 -20.17 11.22 -46.42
CA VAL A 150 -19.34 11.66 -47.55
C VAL A 150 -20.19 12.16 -48.72
N LEU A 151 -21.27 11.47 -49.06
CA LEU A 151 -22.20 11.91 -50.11
C LEU A 151 -22.86 13.25 -49.77
N ALA A 152 -23.29 13.43 -48.50
CA ALA A 152 -23.86 14.69 -48.04
C ALA A 152 -22.84 15.84 -48.07
N ALA A 153 -21.57 15.58 -47.76
CA ALA A 153 -20.51 16.58 -47.85
C ALA A 153 -20.22 16.99 -49.30
N LEU A 154 -20.21 16.03 -50.24
CA LEU A 154 -20.01 16.30 -51.67
C LEU A 154 -21.17 17.08 -52.29
N THR A 155 -22.42 16.76 -51.91
CA THR A 155 -23.58 17.53 -52.39
C THR A 155 -23.59 18.95 -51.84
N ALA A 156 -23.23 19.14 -50.57
CA ALA A 156 -23.09 20.47 -49.97
C ALA A 156 -21.98 21.30 -50.64
N LEU A 157 -20.84 20.67 -50.97
CA LEU A 157 -19.74 21.33 -51.68
C LEU A 157 -20.12 21.68 -53.12
N GLY A 158 -20.87 20.81 -53.80
CA GLY A 158 -21.38 21.09 -55.15
C GLY A 158 -22.36 22.25 -55.18
N LEU A 159 -23.27 22.32 -54.20
CA LEU A 159 -24.23 23.43 -54.08
C LEU A 159 -23.55 24.76 -53.74
N SER A 160 -22.50 24.74 -52.91
CA SER A 160 -21.81 25.96 -52.48
C SER A 160 -20.91 26.56 -53.57
N LEU A 161 -20.46 25.75 -54.53
CA LEU A 161 -19.66 26.19 -55.68
C LEU A 161 -20.50 26.63 -56.90
N TRP A 162 -21.80 26.29 -56.93
CA TRP A 162 -22.73 26.68 -57.99
C TRP A 162 -22.80 28.20 -58.27
N PRO A 163 -22.87 29.10 -57.26
CA PRO A 163 -22.95 30.55 -57.52
C PRO A 163 -21.62 31.20 -57.95
N TYR A 164 -20.51 30.45 -57.96
CA TYR A 164 -19.21 30.95 -58.44
C TYR A 164 -18.95 30.66 -59.93
N LEU A 165 -19.78 29.82 -60.58
CA LEU A 165 -19.65 29.43 -61.99
C LEU A 165 -20.72 30.03 -62.92
N SER A 166 -21.65 30.83 -62.39
CA SER A 166 -22.67 31.60 -63.16
C SER A 166 -22.41 33.10 -63.06
#